data_AF-A0A1F7ZKF4-F1
#
_entry.id   AF-A0A1F7ZKF4-F1
#
_cell.length_a   1.000
_cell.length_b   1.000
_cell.length_c   1.000
_cell.angle_alpha   90.00
_cell.angle_beta   90.00
_cell.angle_gamma   90.00
#
_symmetry.space_group_name_H-M   'P 1'
#
loop_
_entity.id
_entity.type
_entity.pdbx_description
1 polymer ?
#
loop_
_entity_poly.entity_id
_entity_poly.type
_entity_poly.pdbx_seq_one_letter_code
_entity_poly.pdbx_strand_id
1 'polypeptide(L)'
;MPSILEDPTTTLPAPQPAQQASQTLTPRPAHLKDGSPVTLYPVANGPQSVPADLVALLQREFSAEIQAGCTYPMEEPMTLERFAEYWFGTFAVVAVLGEEEGLREGRDWERECLGTFYIKPNYP
;
A
#
# COMPACT_ATOMS: atom_id res chain seq x y z
N MET A 1 -24.19 -5.08 6.81
CA MET A 1 -23.02 -4.39 7.38
C MET A 1 -22.40 -3.56 6.27
N PRO A 2 -22.03 -2.29 6.52
CA PRO A 2 -21.40 -1.46 5.51
C PRO A 2 -20.05 -2.06 5.11
N SER A 3 -19.63 -1.78 3.88
CA SER A 3 -18.31 -2.12 3.40
C SER A 3 -17.22 -1.33 4.15
N ILE A 4 -15.99 -1.81 4.16
CA ILE A 4 -14.85 -1.10 4.77
C ILE A 4 -14.50 0.22 4.05
N LEU A 5 -15.01 0.43 2.84
CA LEU A 5 -14.89 1.70 2.12
C LEU A 5 -15.85 2.76 2.67
N GLU A 6 -17.03 2.34 3.13
CA GLU A 6 -18.04 3.21 3.73
C GLU A 6 -17.74 3.49 5.21
N ASP A 7 -17.11 2.54 5.90
CA ASP A 7 -16.59 2.74 7.24
C ASP A 7 -15.10 2.36 7.30
N PRO A 8 -14.19 3.31 7.02
CA PRO A 8 -12.77 3.03 7.08
C PRO A 8 -12.35 2.63 8.50
N THR A 9 -13.07 3.04 9.55
CA THR A 9 -12.73 2.78 10.97
C THR A 9 -12.79 1.31 11.35
N THR A 10 -13.59 0.53 10.63
CA THR A 10 -13.66 -0.92 10.78
C THR A 10 -12.38 -1.60 10.27
N THR A 11 -11.82 -2.50 11.08
CA THR A 11 -10.68 -3.34 10.70
C THR A 11 -11.12 -4.80 10.59
N LEU A 12 -10.95 -5.39 9.41
CA LEU A 12 -11.20 -6.81 9.18
C LEU A 12 -9.87 -7.54 9.01
N PRO A 13 -9.57 -8.57 9.82
CA PRO A 13 -8.33 -9.31 9.68
C PRO A 13 -8.31 -10.12 8.38
N ALA A 14 -7.11 -10.29 7.80
CA ALA A 14 -6.94 -11.22 6.69
C ALA A 14 -7.43 -12.63 7.08
N PRO A 15 -8.15 -13.35 6.20
CA PRO A 15 -8.54 -14.73 6.47
C PRO A 15 -7.29 -15.62 6.55
N GLN A 16 -7.35 -16.68 7.38
CA GLN A 16 -6.20 -17.57 7.64
C GLN A 16 -5.48 -18.09 6.38
N PRO A 17 -6.18 -18.52 5.30
CA PRO A 17 -5.52 -18.93 4.07
C PRO A 17 -4.68 -17.83 3.42
N ALA A 18 -5.14 -16.56 3.48
CA ALA A 18 -4.40 -15.43 2.93
C ALA A 18 -3.17 -15.10 3.79
N GLN A 19 -3.27 -15.20 5.12
CA GLN A 19 -2.14 -15.04 6.04
C GLN A 19 -1.06 -16.11 5.82
N GLN A 20 -1.45 -17.34 5.51
CA GLN A 20 -0.51 -18.42 5.20
C GLN A 20 0.14 -18.21 3.83
N ALA A 21 -0.66 -17.83 2.82
CA ALA A 21 -0.16 -17.59 1.47
C ALA A 21 0.80 -16.40 1.40
N SER A 22 0.59 -15.35 2.20
CA SER A 22 1.46 -14.17 2.17
C SER A 22 2.90 -14.44 2.58
N GLN A 23 3.14 -15.48 3.40
CA GLN A 23 4.48 -15.87 3.85
C GLN A 23 5.38 -16.41 2.73
N THR A 24 4.80 -16.82 1.60
CA THR A 24 5.55 -17.36 0.46
C THR A 24 5.66 -16.37 -0.71
N LEU A 25 5.06 -15.18 -0.58
CA LEU A 25 5.14 -14.17 -1.62
C LEU A 25 6.52 -13.52 -1.65
N THR A 26 7.09 -13.47 -2.84
CA THR A 26 8.37 -12.81 -3.11
C THR A 26 8.16 -11.58 -3.99
N PRO A 27 9.08 -10.59 -3.94
CA PRO A 27 9.06 -9.48 -4.87
C PRO A 27 9.01 -9.96 -6.33
N ARG A 28 8.18 -9.30 -7.15
CA ARG A 28 7.97 -9.70 -8.55
C ARG A 28 8.56 -8.66 -9.50
N PRO A 29 9.69 -8.96 -10.17
CA PRO A 29 10.23 -8.09 -11.20
C PRO A 29 9.36 -8.12 -12.47
N ALA A 30 9.30 -6.98 -13.15
CA ALA A 30 8.57 -6.74 -14.38
C ALA A 30 9.20 -5.55 -15.13
N HIS A 31 8.61 -5.18 -16.26
CA HIS A 31 9.04 -4.03 -17.07
C HIS A 31 7.85 -3.12 -17.33
N LEU A 32 8.08 -1.80 -17.27
CA LEU A 32 7.14 -0.79 -17.71
C LEU A 32 7.00 -0.80 -19.24
N LYS A 33 6.02 -0.06 -19.77
CA LYS A 33 5.77 0.03 -21.23
C LYS A 33 6.97 0.58 -22.01
N ASP A 34 7.80 1.40 -21.38
CA ASP A 34 9.02 1.96 -21.95
C ASP A 34 10.25 1.06 -21.79
N GLY A 35 10.09 -0.13 -21.18
CA GLY A 35 11.16 -1.08 -20.92
C GLY A 35 11.93 -0.83 -19.62
N SER A 36 11.59 0.20 -18.83
CA SER A 36 12.24 0.42 -17.53
C SER A 36 11.90 -0.73 -16.55
N PRO A 37 12.86 -1.24 -15.76
CA PRO A 37 12.61 -2.31 -14.80
C PRO A 37 11.79 -1.79 -13.61
N VAL A 38 10.85 -2.62 -13.13
CA VAL A 38 10.03 -2.35 -11.95
C VAL A 38 9.90 -3.62 -11.12
N THR A 39 9.94 -3.51 -9.79
CA THR A 39 9.65 -4.62 -8.88
C THR A 39 8.42 -4.30 -8.03
N LEU A 40 7.51 -5.28 -7.96
CA LEU A 40 6.31 -5.25 -7.12
C LEU A 40 6.61 -5.94 -5.79
N TYR A 41 6.63 -5.17 -4.70
CA TYR A 41 6.93 -5.66 -3.36
C TYR A 41 5.65 -5.97 -2.59
N PRO A 42 5.39 -7.24 -2.22
CA PRO A 42 4.28 -7.59 -1.35
C PRO A 42 4.55 -7.13 0.09
N VAL A 43 3.56 -6.50 0.71
CA VAL A 43 3.60 -6.03 2.11
C VAL A 43 2.49 -6.74 2.87
N ALA A 44 2.87 -7.63 3.79
CA ALA A 44 1.94 -8.44 4.58
C ALA A 44 2.22 -8.42 6.09
N ASN A 45 3.29 -7.75 6.51
CA ASN A 45 3.78 -7.74 7.90
C ASN A 45 3.44 -6.43 8.63
N GLY A 46 2.38 -5.75 8.18
CA GLY A 46 1.90 -4.50 8.76
C GLY A 46 2.72 -3.27 8.36
N PRO A 47 2.28 -2.06 8.78
CA PRO A 47 2.88 -0.79 8.39
C PRO A 47 4.33 -0.63 8.83
N GLN A 48 4.73 -1.25 9.94
CA GLN A 48 6.11 -1.21 10.46
C GLN A 48 7.13 -1.92 9.56
N SER A 49 6.66 -2.71 8.58
CA SER A 49 7.53 -3.35 7.59
C SER A 49 7.84 -2.46 6.38
N VAL A 50 7.34 -1.23 6.35
CA VAL A 50 7.52 -0.26 5.27
C VAL A 50 8.34 0.93 5.80
N PRO A 51 9.31 1.45 5.01
CA PRO A 51 10.08 2.64 5.37
C PRO A 51 9.20 3.85 5.69
N ALA A 52 9.54 4.59 6.73
CA ALA A 52 8.69 5.65 7.26
C ALA A 52 8.50 6.80 6.28
N ASP A 53 9.56 7.14 5.54
CA ASP A 53 9.55 8.15 4.48
C ASP A 53 8.68 7.74 3.28
N LEU A 54 8.65 6.45 2.92
CA LEU A 54 7.74 5.91 1.91
C LEU A 54 6.28 5.97 2.36
N VAL A 55 5.99 5.65 3.63
CA VAL A 55 4.62 5.77 4.16
C VAL A 55 4.17 7.23 4.13
N ALA A 56 5.05 8.17 4.49
CA ALA A 56 4.76 9.60 4.44
C ALA A 56 4.49 10.10 3.01
N LEU A 57 5.29 9.65 2.03
CA LEU A 57 5.04 9.92 0.61
C LEU A 57 3.65 9.44 0.20
N LEU A 58 3.35 8.16 0.42
CA LEU A 58 2.10 7.55 -0.02
C LEU A 58 0.87 8.14 0.69
N GLN A 59 1.01 8.55 1.95
CA GLN A 59 -0.06 9.26 2.66
C GLN A 59 -0.36 10.61 2.02
N ARG A 60 0.68 11.34 1.60
CA ARG A 60 0.52 12.63 0.91
C ARG A 60 -0.17 12.45 -0.44
N GLU A 61 0.25 11.46 -1.23
CA GLU A 61 -0.39 11.13 -2.52
C GLU A 61 -1.87 10.74 -2.32
N PHE A 62 -2.16 9.87 -1.34
CA PHE A 62 -3.53 9.48 -1.04
C PHE A 62 -4.40 10.65 -0.55
N SER A 63 -3.82 11.55 0.24
CA SER A 63 -4.51 12.77 0.69
C SER A 63 -4.86 13.70 -0.47
N ALA A 64 -3.97 13.82 -1.45
CA ALA A 64 -4.23 14.60 -2.66
C ALA A 64 -5.37 13.99 -3.50
N GLU A 65 -5.43 12.66 -3.62
CA GLU A 65 -6.54 11.94 -4.27
C GLU A 65 -7.88 12.19 -3.59
N ILE A 66 -7.91 12.16 -2.25
CA ILE A 66 -9.10 12.48 -1.45
C ILE A 66 -9.53 13.94 -1.69
N GLN A 67 -8.59 14.88 -1.62
CA GLN A 67 -8.88 16.31 -1.82
C GLN A 67 -9.36 16.63 -3.24
N ALA A 68 -8.89 15.89 -4.24
CA ALA A 68 -9.37 16.01 -5.61
C ALA A 68 -10.84 15.54 -5.74
N GLY A 69 -11.32 14.67 -4.85
CA GLY A 69 -12.74 14.31 -4.73
C GLY A 69 -13.31 13.52 -5.92
N CYS A 70 -12.45 12.87 -6.71
CA CYS A 70 -12.84 12.20 -7.96
C CYS A 70 -12.72 10.67 -7.93
N THR A 71 -12.11 10.10 -6.90
CA THR A 71 -11.72 8.67 -6.86
C THR A 71 -12.18 7.96 -5.60
N TYR A 72 -11.89 8.51 -4.42
CA TYR A 72 -12.23 7.92 -3.13
C TYR A 72 -13.49 8.54 -2.51
N PRO A 73 -14.26 7.76 -1.72
CA PRO A 73 -15.47 8.24 -1.07
C PRO A 73 -15.21 9.09 0.19
N MET A 74 -13.97 9.15 0.66
CA MET A 74 -13.60 9.95 1.83
C MET A 74 -13.65 11.43 1.48
N GLU A 75 -14.19 12.24 2.39
CA GLU A 75 -14.22 13.71 2.25
C GLU A 75 -12.96 14.37 2.84
N GLU A 76 -12.38 13.75 3.88
CA GLU A 76 -11.25 14.31 4.62
C GLU A 76 -10.01 13.39 4.56
N PRO A 77 -8.80 13.97 4.39
CA PRO A 77 -7.55 13.20 4.45
C PRO A 77 -7.34 12.48 5.79
N MET A 78 -6.73 11.30 5.72
CA MET A 78 -6.33 10.54 6.92
C MET A 78 -5.02 11.10 7.52
N THR A 79 -4.85 10.96 8.84
CA THR A 79 -3.54 11.16 9.47
C THR A 79 -2.53 10.11 8.99
N LEU A 80 -1.23 10.35 9.22
CA LEU A 80 -0.17 9.42 8.83
C LEU A 80 -0.37 8.02 9.42
N GLU A 81 -0.62 7.94 10.73
CA GLU A 81 -0.83 6.69 11.45
C GLU A 81 -2.06 5.98 10.90
N ARG A 82 -3.11 6.74 10.63
CA ARG A 82 -4.38 6.20 10.16
C ARG A 82 -4.27 5.63 8.75
N PHE A 83 -3.57 6.34 7.87
CA PHE A 83 -3.26 5.86 6.53
C PHE A 83 -2.44 4.57 6.59
N ALA A 84 -1.38 4.54 7.41
CA ALA A 84 -0.50 3.39 7.53
C ALA A 84 -1.28 2.12 7.91
N GLU A 85 -2.15 2.22 8.93
CA GLU A 85 -3.02 1.11 9.33
C GLU A 85 -4.06 0.75 8.25
N TYR A 86 -4.70 1.75 7.65
CA TYR A 86 -5.74 1.54 6.64
C TYR A 86 -5.21 0.83 5.37
N TRP A 87 -3.99 1.20 4.95
CA TRP A 87 -3.40 0.76 3.69
C TRP A 87 -2.57 -0.51 3.84
N PHE A 88 -1.77 -0.61 4.91
CA PHE A 88 -0.82 -1.72 5.13
C PHE A 88 -1.25 -2.70 6.22
N GLY A 89 -2.41 -2.51 6.86
CA GLY A 89 -2.89 -3.37 7.94
C GLY A 89 -3.35 -4.78 7.53
N THR A 90 -3.45 -5.08 6.24
CA THR A 90 -3.82 -6.43 5.75
C THR A 90 -2.82 -6.93 4.72
N PHE A 91 -2.93 -6.45 3.49
CA PHE A 91 -1.99 -6.76 2.41
C PHE A 91 -1.95 -5.58 1.46
N ALA A 92 -0.76 -5.19 1.04
CA ALA A 92 -0.58 -4.21 0.00
C ALA A 92 0.57 -4.61 -0.92
N VAL A 93 0.68 -3.91 -2.04
CA VAL A 93 1.80 -4.00 -2.95
C VAL A 93 2.32 -2.59 -3.20
N VAL A 94 3.63 -2.42 -3.16
CA VAL A 94 4.30 -1.19 -3.61
C VAL A 94 5.09 -1.50 -4.87
N ALA A 95 4.84 -0.73 -5.93
CA ALA A 95 5.58 -0.80 -7.18
C ALA A 95 6.75 0.19 -7.13
N VAL A 96 7.97 -0.31 -7.34
CA VAL A 96 9.18 0.51 -7.24
C VAL A 96 10.06 0.28 -8.45
N LEU A 97 10.63 1.35 -9.00
CA LEU A 97 11.59 1.30 -10.10
C LEU A 97 12.86 0.53 -9.69
N GLY A 98 13.41 -0.27 -10.62
CA GLY A 98 14.58 -1.11 -10.40
C GLY A 98 14.25 -2.51 -9.89
N GLU A 99 15.27 -3.36 -9.73
CA GLU A 99 15.05 -4.80 -9.56
C GLU A 99 15.17 -5.29 -8.10
N GLU A 100 16.02 -4.70 -7.23
CA GLU A 100 16.50 -5.49 -6.07
C GLU A 100 16.77 -4.75 -4.75
N GLU A 101 16.54 -3.43 -4.64
CA GLU A 101 16.90 -2.72 -3.40
C GLU A 101 15.93 -2.90 -2.23
N GLY A 102 14.74 -3.46 -2.47
CA GLY A 102 13.75 -3.68 -1.42
C GLY A 102 13.09 -2.40 -0.91
N LEU A 103 12.17 -2.56 0.04
CA LEU A 103 11.59 -1.45 0.78
C LEU A 103 12.49 -1.13 1.98
N ARG A 104 13.50 -0.29 1.79
CA ARG A 104 14.50 0.09 2.81
C ARG A 104 14.63 1.60 2.94
N GLU A 105 14.95 2.07 4.14
CA GLU A 105 15.19 3.49 4.42
C GLU A 105 16.26 4.11 3.52
N GLY A 106 16.12 5.40 3.22
CA GLY A 106 17.11 6.20 2.49
C GLY A 106 17.10 6.06 0.97
N ARG A 107 16.04 5.48 0.38
CA ARG A 107 15.81 5.52 -1.07
C ARG A 107 15.11 6.82 -1.47
N ASP A 108 15.27 7.25 -2.73
CA ASP A 108 14.59 8.44 -3.23
C ASP A 108 13.18 8.08 -3.72
N TRP A 109 12.24 7.98 -2.77
CA TRP A 109 10.88 7.51 -3.08
C TRP A 109 10.11 8.41 -4.04
N GLU A 110 10.39 9.71 -4.07
CA GLU A 110 9.77 10.64 -5.03
C GLU A 110 10.11 10.27 -6.48
N ARG A 111 11.28 9.64 -6.70
CA ARG A 111 11.72 9.18 -8.02
C ARG A 111 11.44 7.70 -8.25
N GLU A 112 11.50 6.90 -7.20
CA GLU A 112 11.55 5.44 -7.30
C GLU A 112 10.19 4.78 -7.02
N CYS A 113 9.32 5.37 -6.20
CA CYS A 113 7.99 4.83 -5.95
C CYS A 113 7.04 5.14 -7.11
N LEU A 114 6.54 4.10 -7.77
CA LEU A 114 5.62 4.23 -8.91
C LEU A 114 4.15 4.16 -8.50
N GLY A 115 3.87 3.67 -7.28
CA GLY A 115 2.52 3.61 -6.73
C GLY A 115 2.29 2.38 -5.87
N THR A 116 1.05 2.22 -5.41
CA THR A 116 0.66 1.15 -4.49
C THR A 116 -0.82 0.81 -4.64
N PHE A 117 -1.19 -0.39 -4.21
CA PHE A 117 -2.58 -0.78 -4.01
C PHE A 117 -2.69 -1.73 -2.81
N TYR A 118 -3.86 -1.75 -2.15
CA TYR A 118 -4.15 -2.66 -1.05
C TYR A 118 -5.14 -3.76 -1.46
N ILE A 119 -5.11 -4.87 -0.74
CA ILE A 119 -6.11 -5.95 -0.82
C ILE A 119 -6.54 -6.26 0.61
N LYS A 120 -7.85 -6.15 0.89
CA LYS A 120 -8.41 -6.46 2.21
C LYS A 120 -9.82 -7.02 2.12
N PRO A 121 -10.28 -7.77 3.15
CA PRO A 121 -11.66 -8.20 3.23
C PRO A 121 -12.59 -6.99 3.23
N ASN A 122 -13.65 -7.07 2.42
CA ASN A 122 -14.66 -6.01 2.34
C ASN A 122 -15.87 -6.30 3.25
N TYR A 123 -16.05 -7.56 3.63
CA TYR A 123 -17.16 -8.05 4.45
C TYR A 123 -16.66 -9.09 5.45
N PRO A 124 -17.33 -9.24 6.61
CA PRO A 124 -17.07 -10.32 7.58
C PRO A 124 -17.35 -11.73 7.05
#